data_AF-A0A645GL97-F1
#
_entry.id   AF-A0A645GL97-F1
#
_cell.length_a   1.000
_cell.length_b   1.000
_cell.length_c   1.000
_cell.angle_alpha   90.00
_cell.angle_beta   90.00
_cell.angle_gamma   90.00
#
_symmetry.space_group_name_H-M   'P 1'
#
loop_
_entity.id
_entity.type
_entity.pdbx_description
1 polymer ?
#
loop_
_entity_poly.entity_id
_entity_poly.type
_entity_poly.pdbx_seq_one_letter_code
_entity_poly.pdbx_strand_id
1 'polypeptide(L)'
;MGAQVCGVETCKQAVPRGGGLKCENPGRCPGQAARVLALRKAGAEAVLASCCTDCTNTVMSCAPQLGLKVFHCTDHALRAVNARLIRKLKQAL
;
A
#
# COMPACT_ATOMS: atom_id res chain seq x y z
N MET A 1 -11.87 12.34 -6.34
CA MET A 1 -10.50 12.76 -5.97
C MET A 1 -9.81 13.30 -7.21
N GLY A 2 -10.02 14.56 -7.59
CA GLY A 2 -9.42 15.19 -8.80
C GLY A 2 -7.90 15.39 -8.72
N ALA A 3 -7.18 14.46 -8.10
CA ALA A 3 -5.75 14.46 -7.96
C ALA A 3 -5.11 13.86 -9.22
N GLN A 4 -3.92 14.36 -9.57
CA GLN A 4 -3.12 13.82 -10.65
C GLN A 4 -2.36 12.57 -10.20
N VAL A 5 -2.33 11.55 -11.05
CA VAL A 5 -1.50 10.36 -10.80
C VAL A 5 -0.05 10.69 -11.13
N CYS A 6 0.80 10.76 -10.09
CA CYS A 6 2.23 11.03 -10.22
C CYS A 6 3.07 9.78 -10.54
N GLY A 7 2.55 8.58 -10.24
CA GLY A 7 3.25 7.33 -10.52
C GLY A 7 2.46 6.11 -10.05
N VAL A 8 2.83 4.94 -10.58
CA VAL A 8 2.29 3.63 -10.20
C VAL A 8 3.45 2.69 -9.98
N GLU A 9 3.46 2.04 -8.82
CA GLU A 9 4.52 1.11 -8.43
C GLU A 9 3.91 -0.23 -8.02
N THR A 10 4.59 -1.31 -8.37
CA THR A 10 4.17 -2.68 -8.05
C THR A 10 5.16 -3.36 -7.11
N CYS A 11 4.64 -4.26 -6.27
CA CYS A 11 5.47 -5.11 -5.41
C CYS A 11 6.44 -5.93 -6.27
N LYS A 12 7.71 -6.05 -5.86
CA LYS A 12 8.69 -6.88 -6.58
C LYS A 12 8.31 -8.35 -6.67
N GLN A 13 7.54 -8.84 -5.70
CA GLN A 13 7.06 -10.22 -5.63
C GLN A 13 5.73 -10.43 -6.37
N ALA A 14 5.13 -9.36 -6.92
CA ALA A 14 3.86 -9.47 -7.61
C ALA A 14 4.08 -9.85 -9.08
N VAL A 15 3.62 -11.04 -9.45
CA VAL A 15 3.68 -11.58 -10.81
C VAL A 15 2.29 -11.76 -11.40
N PRO A 16 2.13 -11.65 -12.73
CA PRO A 16 0.85 -11.90 -13.38
C PRO A 16 0.46 -13.38 -13.26
N ARG A 17 -0.71 -13.65 -12.68
CA ARG A 17 -1.31 -14.98 -12.55
C ARG A 17 -2.84 -14.88 -12.64
N GLY A 18 -3.45 -15.62 -13.56
CA GLY A 18 -4.91 -15.69 -13.70
C GLY A 18 -5.58 -14.33 -13.94
N GLY A 19 -4.97 -13.48 -14.77
CA GLY A 19 -5.52 -12.15 -15.10
C GLY A 19 -5.30 -11.05 -14.06
N GLY A 20 -4.55 -11.32 -12.99
CA GLY A 20 -4.21 -10.31 -11.97
C GLY A 20 -2.78 -10.46 -11.44
N LEU A 21 -2.36 -9.51 -10.60
CA LEU A 21 -1.07 -9.58 -9.93
C LEU A 21 -1.18 -10.37 -8.62
N LYS A 22 -0.34 -11.40 -8.46
CA LYS A 22 -0.31 -12.27 -7.28
C LYS A 22 1.10 -12.33 -6.71
N CYS A 23 1.21 -12.36 -5.38
CA CYS A 23 2.49 -12.46 -4.69
C CYS A 23 3.04 -13.89 -4.79
N GLU A 24 4.31 -14.05 -5.13
CA GLU A 24 4.99 -15.36 -5.12
C GLU A 24 5.48 -15.77 -3.73
N ASN A 25 5.78 -14.80 -2.85
CA ASN A 25 6.33 -15.06 -1.51
C ASN A 25 5.68 -14.16 -0.43
N PRO A 26 4.46 -14.49 0.02
CA PRO A 26 3.80 -13.80 1.13
C PRO A 26 4.68 -13.76 2.39
N GLY A 27 4.58 -12.71 3.21
CA GLY A 27 5.42 -12.55 4.41
C GLY A 27 6.84 -12.03 4.16
N ARG A 28 7.45 -12.26 2.99
CA ARG A 28 8.75 -11.70 2.60
C ARG A 28 8.56 -10.56 1.61
N CYS A 29 8.56 -9.32 2.11
CA CYS A 29 8.27 -8.12 1.32
C CYS A 29 9.52 -7.29 0.98
N PRO A 30 10.34 -7.68 -0.02
CA PRO A 30 11.49 -6.89 -0.42
C PRO A 30 11.05 -5.63 -1.19
N GLY A 31 11.41 -4.47 -0.67
CA GLY A 31 11.46 -3.23 -1.46
C GLY A 31 10.21 -2.36 -1.45
N GLN A 32 9.20 -2.61 -0.61
CA GLN A 32 8.03 -1.71 -0.51
C GLN A 32 8.44 -0.29 -0.11
N ALA A 33 9.39 -0.14 0.82
CA ALA A 33 9.94 1.16 1.19
C ALA A 33 10.60 1.88 -0.01
N ALA A 34 11.34 1.16 -0.85
CA ALA A 34 11.95 1.73 -2.05
C ALA A 34 10.89 2.24 -3.05
N ARG A 35 9.77 1.53 -3.18
CA ARG A 35 8.64 1.95 -4.03
C ARG A 35 7.96 3.21 -3.51
N VAL A 36 7.72 3.30 -2.20
CA VAL A 36 7.18 4.51 -1.56
C VAL A 36 8.14 5.70 -1.75
N LEU A 37 9.45 5.48 -1.62
CA LEU A 37 10.46 6.52 -1.86
C LEU A 37 10.46 6.97 -3.33
N ALA A 38 10.29 6.06 -4.29
CA ALA A 38 10.18 6.42 -5.70
C ALA A 38 8.95 7.29 -5.96
N LEU A 39 7.79 6.93 -5.41
CA LEU A 39 6.56 7.72 -5.51
C LEU A 39 6.72 9.12 -4.89
N ARG A 40 7.35 9.22 -3.72
CA ARG A 40 7.67 10.53 -3.12
C ARG A 40 8.53 11.38 -4.03
N LYS A 41 9.60 10.79 -4.61
CA LYS A 41 10.49 11.49 -5.55
C LYS A 41 9.77 11.93 -6.83
N ALA A 42 8.75 11.19 -7.25
CA ALA A 42 7.87 11.56 -8.36
C ALA A 42 6.85 12.67 -8.01
N GLY A 43 6.88 13.20 -6.79
CA GLY A 43 6.00 14.29 -6.36
C GLY A 43 4.70 13.82 -5.70
N ALA A 44 4.62 12.56 -5.25
CA ALA A 44 3.44 12.10 -4.51
C ALA A 44 3.28 12.85 -3.19
N GLU A 45 2.08 13.39 -2.95
CA GLU A 45 1.65 13.89 -1.63
C GLU A 45 0.85 12.83 -0.85
N ALA A 46 0.30 11.86 -1.57
CA ALA A 46 -0.49 10.77 -1.02
C ALA A 46 -0.22 9.48 -1.80
N VAL A 47 -0.34 8.34 -1.12
CA VAL A 47 -0.23 7.00 -1.70
C VAL A 47 -1.52 6.23 -1.49
N LEU A 48 -1.98 5.59 -2.56
CA LEU A 48 -3.06 4.62 -2.53
C LEU A 48 -2.45 3.21 -2.42
N ALA A 49 -2.79 2.50 -1.36
CA ALA A 49 -2.28 1.17 -1.08
C ALA A 49 -3.40 0.12 -1.21
N SER A 50 -3.18 -0.88 -2.06
CA SER A 50 -4.10 -2.02 -2.28
C SER A 50 -3.31 -3.32 -2.38
N CYS A 51 -2.64 -3.69 -1.30
CA CYS A 51 -1.71 -4.82 -1.28
C CYS A 51 -2.05 -5.80 -0.15
N CYS A 52 -1.30 -6.91 -0.07
CA CYS A 52 -1.49 -7.89 0.99
C CYS A 52 -1.16 -7.30 2.37
N THR A 53 -1.61 -7.99 3.41
CA THR A 53 -1.39 -7.64 4.83
C THR A 53 0.04 -7.19 5.15
N ASP A 54 1.04 -7.95 4.73
CA ASP A 54 2.44 -7.68 5.05
C ASP A 54 2.98 -6.44 4.31
N CYS A 55 2.56 -6.26 3.06
CA CYS A 55 2.89 -5.08 2.28
C CYS A 55 2.24 -3.83 2.88
N THR A 56 0.97 -3.94 3.32
CA THR A 56 0.25 -2.85 3.98
C THR A 56 0.94 -2.45 5.28
N ASN A 57 1.37 -3.40 6.11
CA ASN A 57 2.12 -3.10 7.33
C ASN A 57 3.42 -2.34 7.03
N THR A 58 4.13 -2.71 5.95
CA THR A 58 5.35 -2.00 5.54
C THR A 58 5.05 -0.58 5.06
N VAL A 59 4.08 -0.41 4.16
CA VAL A 59 3.70 0.90 3.61
C VAL A 59 3.18 1.83 4.71
N MET A 60 2.34 1.33 5.60
CA MET A 60 1.81 2.08 6.75
C MET A 60 2.90 2.47 7.75
N SER A 61 4.01 1.73 7.80
CA SER A 61 5.15 2.06 8.67
C SER A 61 6.04 3.13 8.05
N CYS A 62 6.33 3.08 6.74
CA CYS A 62 7.30 3.97 6.12
C CYS A 62 6.70 5.25 5.52
N ALA A 63 5.56 5.19 4.85
CA ALA A 63 5.01 6.34 4.12
C ALA A 63 4.65 7.54 5.03
N PRO A 64 4.05 7.35 6.23
CA PRO A 64 3.78 8.46 7.13
C PRO A 64 5.05 9.17 7.63
N GLN A 65 6.14 8.43 7.87
CA GLN A 65 7.43 9.01 8.27
C GLN A 65 8.03 9.91 7.19
N LEU A 66 7.61 9.72 5.93
CA LEU A 66 8.01 10.52 4.79
C LEU A 66 7.07 11.70 4.50
N GLY A 67 6.07 11.93 5.37
CA GLY A 67 5.06 12.99 5.21
C GLY A 67 3.95 12.68 4.23
N LEU A 68 3.85 11.43 3.73
CA LEU A 68 2.85 11.03 2.75
C LEU A 68 1.54 10.64 3.45
N LYS A 69 0.40 11.12 2.92
CA LYS A 69 -0.92 10.62 3.34
C LYS A 69 -1.12 9.21 2.76
N VAL A 70 -1.54 8.26 3.58
CA VAL A 70 -1.80 6.88 3.12
C VAL A 70 -3.29 6.62 3.09
N PHE A 71 -3.80 6.20 1.93
CA PHE A 71 -5.17 5.74 1.75
C PHE A 71 -5.15 4.26 1.38
N HIS A 72 -5.76 3.41 2.21
CA HIS A 72 -5.89 1.99 1.88
C HIS A 72 -7.20 1.74 1.12
N CYS A 73 -7.23 0.77 0.21
CA CYS A 73 -8.46 0.44 -0.54
C CYS A 73 -9.66 0.11 0.37
N THR A 74 -9.40 -0.44 1.56
CA THR A 74 -10.44 -0.74 2.56
C THR A 74 -10.91 0.49 3.34
N ASP A 75 -10.19 1.62 3.29
CA ASP A 75 -10.54 2.81 4.09
C ASP A 75 -11.93 3.32 3.73
N HIS A 76 -12.29 3.29 2.44
CA HIS A 76 -13.59 3.77 1.99
C HIS A 76 -14.73 2.89 2.51
N ALA A 77 -14.59 1.56 2.36
CA ALA A 77 -15.59 0.61 2.86
C ALA A 77 -15.76 0.70 4.38
N LEU A 78 -14.66 0.80 5.13
CA LEU A 78 -14.69 0.92 6.59
C LEU A 78 -15.33 2.24 7.03
N ARG A 79 -15.05 3.36 6.35
CA ARG A 79 -15.71 4.64 6.63
C ARG A 79 -17.21 4.60 6.35
N ALA A 80 -17.63 3.94 5.27
CA ALA A 80 -19.03 3.86 4.90
C ALA A 80 -19.90 3.15 5.97
N VAL A 81 -19.33 2.18 6.67
CA VAL A 81 -20.01 1.44 7.75
C VAL A 81 -19.63 1.94 9.15
N ASN A 82 -19.00 3.12 9.26
CA ASN A 82 -18.49 3.70 10.51
C ASN A 82 -17.60 2.73 11.33
N ALA A 83 -16.83 1.89 10.65
CA ALA A 83 -15.87 0.99 11.26
C ALA A 83 -14.49 1.65 11.40
N ARG A 84 -13.73 1.19 12.40
CA ARG A 84 -12.36 1.65 12.65
C ARG A 84 -11.46 1.32 11.47
N LEU A 85 -10.67 2.31 11.03
CA LEU A 85 -9.66 2.11 9.99
C LEU A 85 -8.55 1.16 10.44
N ILE A 86 -8.22 0.20 9.57
CA ILE A 86 -7.18 -0.80 9.84
C ILE A 86 -5.86 -0.28 9.29
N ARG A 87 -4.97 0.15 10.19
CA ARG A 87 -3.61 0.67 9.85
C ARG A 87 -2.49 -0.31 10.13
N LYS A 88 -2.76 -1.31 10.96
CA LYS A 88 -1.86 -2.42 11.25
C LYS A 88 -2.69 -3.69 11.30
N LEU A 89 -2.34 -4.64 10.45
CA LEU A 89 -2.95 -5.96 10.45
C LEU A 89 -2.09 -6.85 11.35
N LYS A 90 -2.69 -7.40 12.41
CA LYS A 90 -2.02 -8.35 13.29
C LYS A 90 -1.81 -9.65 12.50
N GLN A 91 -0.62 -10.24 12.60
CA GLN A 91 -0.41 -11.61 12.14
C GLN A 91 -1.32 -12.52 12.99
N ALA A 92 -2.05 -13.43 12.36
CA ALA A 92 -2.73 -14.47 13.13
C ALA A 92 -1.63 -15.27 13.85
N LEU A 93 -1.74 -15.32 15.18
CA LEU A 93 -0.92 -16.20 16.03
C LEU A 93 -1.18 -17.65 15.67
#